data_AF-A0A642A596-F1
#
_entry.id   AF-A0A642A596-F1
#
_cell.length_a   1.000
_cell.length_b   1.000
_cell.length_c   1.000
_cell.angle_alpha   90.00
_cell.angle_beta   90.00
_cell.angle_gamma   90.00
#
_symmetry.space_group_name_H-M   'P 1'
#
loop_
_entity.id
_entity.type
_entity.pdbx_description
1 polymer ?
#
loop_
_entity_poly.entity_id
_entity_poly.type
_entity_poly.pdbx_seq_one_letter_code
_entity_poly.pdbx_strand_id
1 'polypeptide(L)' 'AEYDIDPDKSFLIGDKRRDVEAAEAAGIKGYLFEKGNLLDFIKLIIP' A
#
# COMPACT_ATOMS: atom_id res chain seq x y z
N ALA A 1 -0.64 -17.31 -5.50
CA ALA A 1 -0.19 -17.90 -4.23
C ALA A 1 1.29 -18.34 -4.26
N GLU A 2 2.05 -18.00 -5.31
CA GLU A 2 3.42 -18.48 -5.56
C GLU A 2 4.45 -18.15 -4.45
N TYR A 3 4.17 -17.14 -3.61
CA TYR A 3 5.09 -16.64 -2.59
C TYR A 3 4.57 -16.74 -1.15
N ASP A 4 3.43 -17.43 -0.92
CA ASP A 4 2.79 -17.56 0.41
C ASP A 4 2.68 -16.24 1.19
N ILE A 5 2.36 -15.16 0.47
CA ILE A 5 2.21 -13.82 1.04
C ILE A 5 0.82 -13.71 1.65
N ASP A 6 0.77 -13.32 2.93
CA ASP A 6 -0.46 -12.99 3.66
C ASP A 6 -0.98 -11.61 3.20
N PRO A 7 -2.11 -11.55 2.46
CA PRO A 7 -2.66 -10.29 1.96
C PRO A 7 -3.13 -9.38 3.10
N ASP A 8 -3.58 -9.94 4.23
CA ASP A 8 -4.08 -9.17 5.37
C ASP A 8 -2.95 -8.42 6.10
N LYS A 9 -1.71 -8.92 5.95
CA LYS A 9 -0.48 -8.26 6.44
C LYS A 9 0.25 -7.47 5.34
N SER A 10 -0.37 -7.31 4.18
CA SER A 10 0.23 -6.64 3.03
C SER A 10 -0.52 -5.37 2.66
N PHE A 11 0.22 -4.38 2.18
CA PHE A 11 -0.34 -3.16 1.61
C PHE A 11 0.63 -2.59 0.57
N LEU A 12 0.10 -1.75 -0.31
CA LEU A 12 0.84 -1.03 -1.33
C LEU A 12 0.84 0.47 -1.01
N ILE A 13 1.98 1.13 -1.23
CA ILE A 13 2.08 2.59 -1.27
C ILE A 13 2.45 2.98 -2.70
N GLY A 14 1.66 3.87 -3.30
CA GLY A 14 1.90 4.36 -4.66
C GLY A 14 1.66 5.87 -4.77
N ASP A 15 2.24 6.50 -5.79
CA ASP A 15 2.14 7.95 -6.00
C ASP A 15 0.94 8.35 -6.87
N LYS A 16 0.25 7.38 -7.47
CA LYS A 16 -0.89 7.61 -8.36
C LYS A 16 -2.11 6.83 -7.89
N ARG A 17 -3.29 7.36 -8.21
CA ARG A 17 -4.56 6.68 -7.93
C ARG A 17 -4.63 5.26 -8.51
N ARG A 18 -4.02 5.05 -9.68
CA ARG A 18 -3.97 3.73 -10.33
C ARG A 18 -3.23 2.67 -9.50
N ASP A 19 -2.27 3.07 -8.67
CA ASP A 19 -1.57 2.13 -7.80
C ASP A 19 -2.48 1.65 -6.67
N VAL A 20 -3.29 2.56 -6.12
CA VAL A 20 -4.32 2.24 -5.12
C VAL A 20 -5.39 1.33 -5.72
N GLU A 21 -5.89 1.67 -6.91
CA GLU A 21 -6.87 0.84 -7.65
C GLU A 21 -6.31 -0.57 -7.93
N ALA A 22 -5.04 -0.67 -8.30
CA ALA A 22 -4.37 -1.96 -8.53
C ALA A 22 -4.22 -2.77 -7.23
N ALA A 23 -3.88 -2.11 -6.11
CA ALA A 23 -3.77 -2.74 -4.80
C ALA A 23 -5.12 -3.32 -4.34
N GLU A 24 -6.19 -2.53 -4.46
CA GLU A 24 -7.55 -2.95 -4.12
C GLU A 24 -8.03 -4.10 -5.02
N ALA A 25 -7.74 -4.04 -6.33
CA ALA A 25 -8.03 -5.12 -7.26
C ALA A 25 -7.25 -6.41 -6.95
N ALA A 26 -6.06 -6.28 -6.35
CA ALA A 26 -5.26 -7.39 -5.86
C ALA A 26 -5.67 -7.88 -4.46
N GLY A 27 -6.67 -7.25 -3.83
CA GLY A 27 -7.19 -7.63 -2.52
C GLY A 27 -6.35 -7.16 -1.33
N ILE A 28 -5.46 -6.18 -1.53
CA ILE A 28 -4.65 -5.57 -0.46
C ILE A 28 -4.97 -4.09 -0.32
N LYS A 29 -4.59 -3.48 0.81
CA LYS A 29 -4.80 -2.05 1.03
C LYS A 29 -3.86 -1.23 0.13
N GLY A 30 -4.38 -0.18 -0.49
CA GLY A 30 -3.60 0.81 -1.22
C GLY A 30 -3.57 2.16 -0.49
N TYR A 31 -2.41 2.78 -0.39
CA TYR A 31 -2.24 4.11 0.19
C TYR A 31 -1.61 5.06 -0.83
N LEU A 32 -2.29 6.19 -1.07
CA LEU A 32 -1.78 7.24 -1.96
C LEU A 32 -0.77 8.12 -1.23
N PHE A 33 0.46 8.14 -1.73
CA PHE A 33 1.53 9.00 -1.25
C PHE A 33 1.79 10.12 -2.25
N GLU A 34 1.28 11.33 -1.96
CA GLU A 34 1.35 12.43 -2.93
C GLU A 34 2.73 13.09 -3.01
N LYS A 35 3.39 13.29 -1.87
CA LYS A 35 4.72 13.91 -1.74
C LYS A 35 5.18 13.93 -0.28
N GLY A 36 6.44 14.30 -0.08
CA GLY A 36 7.02 14.56 1.24
C GLY A 36 7.97 13.45 1.68
N ASN A 37 8.00 13.18 2.98
CA ASN A 37 8.83 12.13 3.55
C ASN A 37 8.04 10.81 3.66
N LEU A 38 8.53 9.76 3.01
CA LEU A 38 7.87 8.46 3.00
C LEU A 38 7.85 7.78 4.38
N LEU A 39 8.90 7.93 5.18
CA LEU A 39 8.96 7.34 6.52
C LEU A 39 7.90 7.96 7.44
N ASP A 40 7.73 9.28 7.39
CA ASP A 40 6.71 9.95 8.20
C ASP A 40 5.30 9.54 7.79
N PHE A 41 5.07 9.34 6.48
CA PHE A 41 3.82 8.79 5.99
C PHE A 41 3.57 7.35 6.48
N ILE A 42 4.59 6.48 6.44
CA ILE A 42 4.48 5.09 6.92
C ILE A 42 4.12 5.04 8.41
N LYS A 43 4.67 5.94 9.24
CA LYS A 43 4.32 6.04 10.66
C LYS A 43 2.85 6.39 10.93
N LEU A 44 2.11 6.89 9.94
CA LEU A 44 0.66 7.12 10.07
C LEU A 44 -0.15 5.83 9.80
N ILE A 45 0.46 4.85 9.15
CA ILE A 45 -0.19 3.62 8.70
C ILE A 45 0.07 2.48 9.68
N ILE A 46 1.31 2.37 10.17
CA ILE A 46 1.76 1.28 11.04
C ILE A 46 1.73 1.77 12.50
N PRO A 47 1.06 1.03 13.42
CA PRO A 47 1.04 1.34 14.85
C PRO A 47 2.40 1.20 15.54
#